data_AF-A0A969GMC0-F1
#
_entry.id   AF-A0A969GMC0-F1
#
_cell.length_a   1.000
_cell.length_b   1.000
_cell.length_c   1.000
_cell.angle_alpha   90.00
_cell.angle_beta   90.00
_cell.angle_gamma   90.00
#
_symmetry.space_group_name_H-M   'P 1'
#
loop_
_entity.id
_entity.type
_entity.pdbx_description
1 polymer ?
#
loop_
_entity_poly.entity_id
_entity_poly.type
_entity_poly.pdbx_seq_one_letter_code
_entity_poly.pdbx_strand_id
1 'polypeptide(L)'
;MEFGQSLSTQTVIIYKAPQKGKGQKLLKEGFQPVDFPYNPPYLDGSCYFAGPNDRSIAEEFNQSYKEGILEVSIDQVSYEQDFKSLEYRYDEKSDCERIEVVIPQSLFPILNQFPRVLKPR
;
A
#
# COMPACT_ATOMS: atom_id res chain seq x y z
N MET A 1 -13.38 -35.43 19.54
CA MET A 1 -13.37 -34.76 18.22
C MET A 1 -13.10 -33.30 18.48
N GLU A 2 -11.83 -32.89 18.40
CA GLU A 2 -11.48 -31.46 18.47
C GLU A 2 -11.17 -31.01 17.04
N PHE A 3 -12.10 -30.25 16.47
CA PHE A 3 -11.86 -29.52 15.23
C PHE A 3 -11.13 -28.22 15.57
N GLY A 4 -9.81 -28.30 15.76
CA GLY A 4 -8.95 -27.14 15.69
C GLY A 4 -8.84 -26.69 14.24
N GLN A 5 -9.81 -25.92 13.74
CA GLN A 5 -9.65 -25.24 12.47
C GLN A 5 -8.60 -24.14 12.65
N SER A 6 -7.42 -24.36 12.11
CA SER A 6 -6.45 -23.30 11.84
C SER A 6 -7.14 -22.28 10.94
N LEU A 7 -7.60 -21.16 11.52
CA LEU A 7 -8.02 -20.00 10.76
C LEU A 7 -6.77 -19.53 10.02
N SER A 8 -6.64 -19.92 8.75
CA SER A 8 -5.72 -19.26 7.83
C SER A 8 -6.09 -17.79 7.84
N THR A 9 -5.29 -16.98 8.55
CA THR A 9 -5.48 -15.53 8.59
C THR A 9 -5.26 -15.03 7.17
N GLN A 10 -6.35 -14.83 6.43
CA GLN A 10 -6.28 -14.31 5.07
C GLN A 10 -5.56 -12.97 5.14
N THR A 11 -4.51 -12.85 4.32
CA THR A 11 -3.63 -11.68 4.29
C THR A 11 -3.88 -10.95 2.98
N VAL A 12 -4.11 -9.65 3.10
CA VAL A 12 -4.22 -8.72 1.98
C VAL A 12 -2.87 -8.05 1.80
N ILE A 13 -2.37 -8.01 0.56
CA ILE A 13 -1.12 -7.33 0.24
C ILE A 13 -1.43 -6.12 -0.64
N ILE A 14 -0.95 -4.96 -0.22
CA ILE A 14 -0.94 -3.74 -1.04
C ILE A 14 0.50 -3.39 -1.42
N TYR A 15 0.67 -2.76 -2.57
CA TYR A 15 1.98 -2.61 -3.21
C TYR A 15 2.31 -1.14 -3.44
N LYS A 16 3.53 -0.72 -3.12
CA LYS A 16 4.01 0.63 -3.41
C LYS A 16 5.31 0.58 -4.19
N ALA A 17 5.44 1.44 -5.19
CA ALA A 17 6.73 1.83 -5.73
C ALA A 17 7.29 3.00 -4.89
N PRO A 18 8.32 2.80 -4.06
CA PRO A 18 8.95 3.91 -3.37
C PRO A 18 9.56 4.87 -4.39
N GLN A 19 9.41 6.17 -4.18
CA GLN A 19 10.17 7.16 -4.96
C GLN A 19 11.67 6.99 -4.70
N LYS A 20 12.48 7.39 -5.68
CA LYS A 20 13.95 7.31 -5.64
C LYS A 20 14.53 7.78 -4.29
N GLY A 21 15.36 6.94 -3.67
CA GLY A 21 15.99 7.19 -2.37
C GLY A 21 15.09 7.02 -1.15
N LYS A 22 13.79 6.70 -1.31
CA LYS A 22 12.85 6.52 -0.20
C LYS A 22 12.60 5.07 0.17
N GLY A 23 13.02 4.08 -0.63
CA GLY A 23 12.68 2.67 -0.39
C GLY A 23 13.15 2.16 0.96
N GLN A 24 14.42 2.37 1.29
CA GLN A 24 14.99 1.97 2.57
C GLN A 24 14.40 2.73 3.76
N LYS A 25 14.06 4.01 3.56
CA LYS A 25 13.43 4.82 4.60
C LYS A 25 12.04 4.27 4.94
N LEU A 26 11.20 4.06 3.93
CA LEU A 26 9.86 3.49 4.12
C LEU A 26 9.89 2.08 4.72
N LEU A 27 10.91 1.27 4.41
CA LEU A 27 11.08 -0.05 5.02
C LEU A 27 11.41 0.03 6.51
N LYS A 28 12.29 0.95 6.92
CA LYS A 28 12.84 1.02 8.29
C LYS A 28 12.00 1.89 9.23
N GLU A 29 11.60 3.06 8.77
CA GLU A 29 10.93 4.10 9.57
C GLU A 29 9.42 4.11 9.34
N GLY A 30 8.98 3.45 8.27
CA GLY A 30 7.61 3.41 7.86
C GLY A 30 7.10 4.67 7.18
N PHE A 31 5.80 4.90 7.29
CA PHE A 31 5.11 6.04 6.71
C PHE A 31 5.02 7.14 7.76
N GLN A 32 5.68 8.26 7.53
CA GLN A 32 5.65 9.41 8.42
C GLN A 32 4.96 10.59 7.73
N PRO A 33 4.07 11.34 8.40
CA PRO A 33 3.39 12.49 7.78
C PRO A 33 4.36 13.49 7.10
N VAL A 34 5.55 13.68 7.67
CA VAL A 34 6.60 14.56 7.11
C VAL A 34 7.09 14.13 5.72
N ASP A 35 6.99 12.83 5.38
CA ASP A 35 7.38 12.30 4.07
C ASP A 35 6.29 12.46 2.99
N PHE A 36 5.08 12.82 3.41
CA PHE A 36 3.89 13.00 2.60
C PHE A 36 3.23 14.34 2.94
N PRO A 37 3.83 15.49 2.65
CA PRO A 37 3.32 16.79 3.08
C PRO A 37 1.89 17.07 2.60
N TYR A 38 1.12 17.80 3.41
CA TYR A 38 -0.22 18.29 3.07
C TYR A 38 -0.16 19.78 2.73
N ASN A 39 -0.29 20.11 1.45
CA ASN A 39 -0.27 21.49 0.93
C ASN A 39 -1.19 21.59 -0.29
N PRO A 40 -2.52 21.62 -0.08
CA PRO A 40 -3.49 21.68 -1.18
C PRO A 40 -3.34 22.98 -2.00
N PRO A 41 -3.66 22.94 -3.31
CA PRO A 41 -4.27 21.82 -4.03
C PRO A 41 -3.26 20.79 -4.56
N TYR A 42 -1.96 20.99 -4.36
CA TYR A 42 -0.92 20.22 -5.04
C TYR A 42 -0.50 18.95 -4.30
N LEU A 43 -0.59 18.95 -2.97
CA LEU A 43 -0.18 17.84 -2.11
C LEU A 43 -1.31 17.54 -1.13
N ASP A 44 -1.86 16.35 -1.21
CA ASP A 44 -3.01 15.89 -0.42
C ASP A 44 -2.61 15.08 0.82
N GLY A 45 -1.30 14.94 1.05
CA GLY A 45 -0.73 14.19 2.16
C GLY A 45 -0.94 12.67 2.09
N SER A 46 -1.48 12.15 0.99
CA SER A 46 -1.80 10.73 0.87
C SER A 46 -0.60 9.89 0.44
N CYS A 47 -0.61 8.63 0.85
CA CYS A 47 0.29 7.62 0.34
C CYS A 47 -0.50 6.64 -0.53
N TYR A 48 -0.11 6.58 -1.80
CA TYR A 48 -0.76 5.77 -2.83
C TYR A 48 -0.12 4.38 -2.96
N PHE A 49 -0.97 3.36 -3.10
CA PHE A 49 -0.61 1.95 -3.27
C PHE A 49 -1.41 1.32 -4.40
N ALA A 50 -0.80 0.42 -5.17
CA ALA A 50 -1.56 -0.56 -5.93
C ALA A 50 -2.33 -1.47 -4.96
N GLY A 51 -3.58 -1.72 -5.28
CA GLY A 51 -4.51 -2.46 -4.45
C GLY A 51 -4.23 -3.96 -4.41
N PRO A 52 -5.10 -4.70 -3.71
CA PRO A 52 -4.93 -6.12 -3.51
C PRO A 52 -5.05 -6.90 -4.83
N ASN A 53 -4.32 -8.00 -4.92
CA ASN A 53 -4.29 -8.92 -6.07
C ASN A 53 -3.71 -8.33 -7.37
N ASP A 54 -3.29 -7.06 -7.39
CA ASP A 54 -2.69 -6.44 -8.56
C ASP A 54 -1.55 -5.46 -8.20
N ARG A 55 -0.31 -5.88 -8.48
CA ARG A 55 0.89 -5.04 -8.29
C ARG A 55 1.26 -4.20 -9.51
N SER A 56 0.48 -4.25 -10.59
CA SER A 56 0.83 -3.67 -11.89
C SER A 56 1.07 -2.16 -11.84
N ILE A 57 0.28 -1.41 -11.05
CA ILE A 57 0.48 0.02 -10.85
C ILE A 57 1.85 0.28 -10.20
N ALA A 58 2.20 -0.46 -9.14
CA ALA A 58 3.50 -0.33 -8.50
C ALA A 58 4.65 -0.74 -9.45
N GLU A 59 4.46 -1.76 -10.29
CA GLU A 59 5.45 -2.14 -11.30
C GLU A 59 5.68 -1.04 -12.33
N GLU A 60 4.60 -0.40 -12.81
CA GLU A 60 4.63 0.71 -13.77
C GLU A 60 5.50 1.86 -13.24
N PHE A 61 5.22 2.35 -12.03
CA PHE A 61 6.01 3.43 -11.42
C PHE A 61 7.45 3.00 -11.09
N ASN A 62 7.66 1.75 -10.69
CA ASN A 62 9.00 1.26 -10.38
C ASN A 62 9.92 1.21 -11.62
N GLN A 63 9.39 1.21 -12.86
CA GLN A 63 10.21 1.35 -14.08
C GLN A 63 11.02 2.66 -14.05
N SER A 64 10.44 3.71 -13.48
CA SER A 64 11.08 5.02 -13.31
C SER A 64 11.82 5.16 -11.99
N TYR A 65 11.21 4.72 -10.88
CA TYR A 65 11.78 4.94 -9.54
C TYR A 65 12.94 4.00 -9.20
N LYS A 66 12.91 2.75 -9.67
CA LYS A 66 13.98 1.75 -9.54
C LYS A 66 14.41 1.46 -8.09
N GLU A 67 13.46 1.53 -7.15
CA GLU A 67 13.68 1.22 -5.73
C GLU A 67 13.19 -0.18 -5.34
N GLY A 68 12.55 -0.89 -6.27
CA GLY A 68 11.82 -2.12 -5.99
C GLY A 68 10.37 -1.85 -5.63
N ILE A 69 9.71 -2.88 -5.11
CA ILE A 69 8.30 -2.82 -4.70
C ILE A 69 8.22 -3.11 -3.20
N LEU A 70 7.65 -2.16 -2.47
CA LEU A 70 7.34 -2.31 -1.06
C LEU A 70 5.97 -2.99 -0.95
N GLU A 71 5.95 -4.15 -0.31
CA GLU A 71 4.74 -4.91 -0.02
C GLU A 71 4.37 -4.72 1.45
N VAL A 72 3.11 -4.39 1.73
CA VAL A 72 2.55 -4.31 3.09
C VAL A 72 1.54 -5.44 3.26
N SER A 73 1.75 -6.30 4.24
CA SER A 73 0.87 -7.46 4.51
C SER A 73 -0.08 -7.15 5.66
N ILE A 74 -1.37 -7.00 5.36
CA ILE A 74 -2.43 -6.58 6.27
C ILE A 74 -3.36 -7.78 6.49
N ASP A 75 -3.80 -8.05 7.71
CA ASP A 75 -4.82 -9.08 7.91
C ASP A 75 -6.17 -8.63 7.31
N GLN A 76 -6.96 -9.59 6.83
CA GLN A 76 -8.23 -9.31 6.15
C GLN A 76 -9.16 -8.40 6.96
N VAL A 77 -9.24 -8.59 8.29
CA VAL A 77 -10.18 -7.86 9.13
C VAL A 77 -9.78 -6.38 9.20
N SER A 78 -8.50 -6.11 9.48
CA SER A 78 -7.98 -4.74 9.48
C SER A 78 -8.09 -4.09 8.10
N TYR A 79 -7.85 -4.85 7.03
CA TYR A 79 -8.00 -4.33 5.66
C TYR A 79 -9.43 -3.87 5.37
N GLU A 80 -10.41 -4.72 5.67
CA GLU A 80 -11.82 -4.41 5.43
C GLU A 80 -12.31 -3.24 6.29
N GLN A 81 -11.85 -3.15 7.53
CA GLN A 81 -12.26 -2.11 8.45
C GLN A 81 -11.66 -0.74 8.10
N ASP A 82 -10.35 -0.68 7.86
CA ASP A 82 -9.61 0.59 7.85
C ASP A 82 -9.21 1.06 6.44
N PHE A 83 -9.11 0.17 5.45
CA PHE A 83 -8.48 0.49 4.16
C PHE A 83 -9.38 0.25 2.93
N LYS A 84 -10.31 -0.71 2.98
CA LYS A 84 -11.14 -1.08 1.83
C LYS A 84 -12.00 0.07 1.29
N SER A 85 -12.48 0.96 2.17
CA SER A 85 -13.25 2.14 1.76
C SER A 85 -12.42 3.20 1.01
N LEU A 86 -11.09 3.04 0.98
CA LEU A 86 -10.13 3.93 0.31
C LEU A 86 -9.70 3.40 -1.06
N GLU A 87 -10.29 2.29 -1.51
CA GLU A 87 -10.07 1.76 -2.85
C GLU A 87 -10.71 2.68 -3.90
N TYR A 88 -9.94 2.98 -4.95
CA TYR A 88 -10.39 3.74 -6.10
C TYR A 88 -9.94 3.06 -7.40
N ARG A 89 -10.70 3.24 -8.48
CA ARG A 89 -10.31 2.73 -9.80
C ARG A 89 -9.20 3.63 -10.37
N TYR A 90 -8.00 3.08 -10.54
CA TYR A 90 -6.82 3.85 -10.94
C TYR A 90 -6.95 4.50 -12.33
N ASP A 91 -7.60 3.81 -13.27
CA ASP A 91 -7.83 4.35 -14.62
C ASP A 91 -9.23 4.00 -15.12
N GLU A 92 -10.11 4.99 -15.17
CA GLU A 92 -11.46 4.87 -15.73
C GLU A 92 -11.44 4.70 -17.25
N LYS A 93 -10.32 4.99 -17.93
CA LYS A 93 -10.21 4.96 -19.40
C LYS A 93 -9.69 3.63 -19.95
N SER A 94 -9.26 2.71 -19.09
CA SER A 94 -8.77 1.39 -19.49
C SER A 94 -9.79 0.30 -19.17
N ASP A 95 -9.89 -0.71 -20.05
CA ASP A 95 -10.68 -1.92 -19.82
C ASP A 95 -10.11 -2.82 -18.70
N CYS A 96 -8.95 -2.46 -18.14
CA CYS A 96 -8.35 -3.15 -17.01
C CYS A 96 -8.79 -2.49 -15.69
N GLU A 97 -9.49 -3.26 -14.85
CA GLU A 97 -9.89 -2.83 -13.51
C GLU A 97 -8.70 -2.92 -12.55
N ARG A 98 -7.83 -1.91 -12.59
CA ARG A 98 -6.73 -1.73 -11.63
C ARG A 98 -7.21 -0.87 -10.46
N ILE A 99 -6.95 -1.34 -9.25
CA ILE A 99 -7.35 -0.66 -8.01
C ILE A 99 -6.15 0.04 -7.39
N GLU A 100 -6.36 1.27 -6.93
CA GLU A 100 -5.43 2.01 -6.09
C GLU A 100 -6.04 2.17 -4.68
N VAL A 101 -5.21 2.13 -3.65
CA VAL A 101 -5.60 2.40 -2.25
C VAL A 101 -4.93 3.70 -1.82
N VAL A 102 -5.73 4.72 -1.54
CA VAL A 102 -5.26 6.06 -1.19
C VAL A 102 -5.29 6.26 0.32
N ILE A 103 -4.14 6.07 0.99
CA ILE A 103 -4.08 6.10 2.45
C ILE A 103 -3.72 7.50 2.95
N PRO A 104 -4.61 8.22 3.66
CA PRO A 104 -4.30 9.52 4.25
C PRO A 104 -3.36 9.40 5.45
N GLN A 105 -2.67 10.49 5.78
CA GLN A 105 -1.72 10.55 6.92
C GLN A 105 -2.31 10.06 8.24
N SER A 106 -3.61 10.32 8.48
CA SER A 106 -4.32 9.92 9.70
C SER A 106 -4.31 8.41 9.94
N LEU A 107 -4.13 7.60 8.91
CA LEU A 107 -4.07 6.14 8.99
C LEU A 107 -2.65 5.58 8.98
N PHE A 108 -1.61 6.40 8.84
CA PHE A 108 -0.22 5.92 8.90
C PHE A 108 0.12 5.20 10.21
N PRO A 109 -0.35 5.63 11.40
CA PRO A 109 -0.12 4.88 12.64
C PRO A 109 -0.67 3.46 12.61
N ILE A 110 -1.80 3.24 11.92
CA ILE A 110 -2.39 1.91 11.74
C ILE A 110 -1.59 1.13 10.70
N LEU A 111 -1.32 1.74 9.54
CA LEU A 111 -0.56 1.13 8.46
C LEU A 111 0.85 0.67 8.89
N ASN A 112 1.49 1.41 9.80
CA ASN A 112 2.83 1.09 10.32
C ASN A 112 2.86 -0.12 11.27
N GLN A 113 1.71 -0.63 11.72
CA GLN A 113 1.64 -1.84 12.55
C GLN A 113 1.84 -3.12 11.75
N PHE A 114 1.65 -3.05 10.43
CA PHE A 114 1.72 -4.20 9.55
C PHE A 114 3.15 -4.46 9.05
N PRO A 115 3.55 -5.74 8.90
CA PRO A 115 4.85 -6.10 8.36
C PRO A 115 4.99 -5.65 6.90
N ARG A 116 6.23 -5.30 6.55
CA ARG A 116 6.59 -4.78 5.23
C ARG A 116 7.87 -5.40 4.73
N VAL A 117 7.93 -5.65 3.42
CA VAL A 117 9.14 -6.12 2.75
C VAL A 117 9.38 -5.31 1.49
N LEU A 118 10.64 -4.95 1.24
CA LEU A 118 11.05 -4.31 -0.01
C LEU A 118 11.67 -5.37 -0.91
N LYS A 119 11.00 -5.69 -2.02
CA LYS A 119 11.49 -6.68 -2.98
C LYS A 119 12.18 -5.99 -4.15
N PRO A 120 13.41 -6.41 -4.52
CA PRO A 120 14.01 -5.99 -5.78
C PRO A 120 13.14 -6.48 -6.97
N ARG A 121 13.23 -5.76 -8.08
CA ARG A 121 12.54 -6.15 -9.32
C ARG A 121 13.19 -7.37 -9.95
#